data_AF-A0A444KM49-F1
#
_entry.id   AF-A0A444KM49-F1
#
_cell.length_a   1.000
_cell.length_b   1.000
_cell.length_c   1.000
_cell.angle_alpha   90.00
_cell.angle_beta   90.00
_cell.angle_gamma   90.00
#
_symmetry.space_group_name_H-M   'P 1'
#
loop_
_entity.id
_entity.type
_entity.pdbx_description
1 polymer ?
#
loop_
_entity_poly.entity_id
_entity_poly.type
_entity_poly.pdbx_seq_one_letter_code
_entity_poly.pdbx_strand_id
1 'polypeptide(L)'
;MGREAVLGALTAINLVLLAGMGLMQILPAKAQDGTGMLRGSGLQIVDSQGRVRSSISVLPAKAGEAETVLFRLIAENGQPSVKISASTASAGLSFVGGDDASYILLEADGPETRLEMVEPEGRKEVIEP
;
A
#
# COMPACT_ATOMS: atom_id res chain seq x y z
N MET A 1 0.55 52.52 -15.95
CA MET A 1 0.04 51.24 -16.47
C MET A 1 -1.28 50.93 -15.77
N GLY A 2 -2.37 50.75 -16.52
CA GLY A 2 -3.71 50.57 -15.94
C GLY A 2 -3.84 49.23 -15.22
N ARG A 3 -4.60 49.19 -14.11
CA ARG A 3 -4.90 47.99 -13.32
C ARG A 3 -5.30 46.77 -14.17
N GLU A 4 -5.98 47.00 -15.29
CA GLU A 4 -6.41 45.95 -16.21
C GLU A 4 -5.25 45.23 -16.91
N ALA A 5 -4.17 45.94 -17.24
CA ALA A 5 -2.98 45.32 -17.83
C ALA A 5 -2.26 44.42 -16.81
N VAL A 6 -2.28 44.80 -15.54
CA VAL A 6 -1.69 44.00 -14.45
C VAL A 6 -2.52 42.74 -14.20
N LEU A 7 -3.86 42.86 -14.15
CA LEU A 7 -4.76 41.72 -14.01
C LEU A 7 -4.64 40.76 -15.19
N GLY A 8 -4.62 41.28 -16.43
CA GLY A 8 -4.43 40.46 -17.62
C GLY A 8 -3.09 39.71 -17.62
N ALA A 9 -2.01 40.36 -17.20
CA ALA A 9 -0.71 39.71 -17.06
C ALA A 9 -0.74 38.59 -16.00
N LEU A 10 -1.36 38.83 -14.84
CA LEU A 10 -1.47 37.82 -13.77
C LEU A 10 -2.30 36.60 -14.22
N THR A 11 -3.40 36.83 -14.94
CA THR A 11 -4.25 35.77 -15.47
C THR A 11 -3.51 34.93 -16.51
N ALA A 12 -2.74 35.56 -17.40
CA ALA A 12 -1.92 34.85 -18.38
C ALA A 12 -0.84 33.99 -17.70
N ILE A 13 -0.16 34.54 -16.68
CA ILE A 13 0.83 33.81 -15.89
C ILE A 13 0.18 32.60 -15.19
N ASN A 14 -0.98 32.79 -14.56
CA ASN A 14 -1.70 31.71 -13.90
C ASN A 14 -2.15 30.61 -14.88
N LEU A 15 -2.59 30.98 -16.08
CA LEU A 15 -2.94 30.02 -17.14
C LEU A 15 -1.73 29.21 -17.61
N VAL A 16 -0.58 29.86 -17.81
CA VAL A 16 0.67 29.19 -18.18
C VAL A 16 1.14 28.24 -17.09
N LEU A 17 1.07 28.66 -15.82
CA LEU A 17 1.41 27.81 -14.68
C LEU A 17 0.44 26.64 -14.54
N LEU A 18 -0.86 26.87 -14.67
CA LEU A 18 -1.89 25.83 -14.60
C LEU A 18 -1.71 24.79 -15.71
N ALA A 19 -1.50 25.25 -16.95
CA ALA A 19 -1.24 24.37 -18.09
C ALA A 19 0.07 23.58 -17.90
N GLY A 20 1.15 24.25 -17.49
CA GLY A 20 2.45 23.62 -17.26
C GLY A 20 2.41 22.56 -16.16
N MET A 21 1.78 22.86 -15.02
CA MET A 21 1.65 21.91 -13.90
C MET A 21 0.72 20.75 -14.27
N GLY A 22 -0.41 21.02 -14.94
CA GLY A 22 -1.32 19.97 -15.41
C GLY A 22 -0.65 19.01 -16.38
N LEU A 23 0.13 19.53 -17.34
CA LEU A 23 0.89 18.72 -18.28
C LEU A 23 1.98 17.87 -17.60
N MET A 24 2.64 18.39 -16.56
CA MET A 24 3.63 17.63 -15.78
C MET A 24 3.02 16.47 -15.00
N GLN A 25 1.76 16.57 -14.57
CA GLN A 25 1.08 15.49 -13.84
C GLN A 25 0.62 14.33 -14.74
N ILE A 26 0.47 14.56 -16.04
CA ILE A 26 0.00 13.55 -17.02
C ILE A 26 1.20 12.82 -17.67
N LEU A 27 2.40 13.38 -17.59
CA LEU A 27 3.59 12.74 -18.12
C LEU A 27 3.93 11.50 -17.26
N PRO A 28 4.01 10.30 -17.85
CA PRO A 28 4.45 9.13 -17.12
C PRO A 28 5.85 9.39 -16.57
N ALA A 29 6.06 9.13 -15.28
CA ALA A 29 7.37 9.20 -14.66
C ALA A 29 8.31 8.27 -15.43
N LYS A 30 9.20 8.86 -16.22
CA LYS A 30 10.26 8.14 -16.94
C LYS A 30 11.24 7.65 -15.89
N ALA A 31 11.18 6.37 -15.53
CA ALA A 31 12.25 5.72 -14.80
C ALA A 31 13.54 5.97 -15.57
N GLN A 32 14.52 6.61 -14.93
CA GLN A 32 15.85 6.77 -15.52
C GLN A 32 16.45 5.38 -15.74
N ASP A 33 16.93 5.12 -16.96
CA ASP A 33 17.55 3.87 -17.35
C ASP A 33 18.61 3.45 -16.32
N GLY A 34 18.35 2.32 -15.68
CA GLY A 34 19.24 1.73 -14.71
C GLY A 34 18.60 0.45 -14.19
N THR A 35 19.43 -0.56 -14.04
CA THR A 35 19.29 -1.72 -13.16
C THR A 35 19.04 -1.28 -11.70
N GLY A 36 17.95 -0.54 -11.46
CA GLY A 36 17.74 0.31 -10.29
C GLY A 36 16.55 -0.14 -9.44
N MET A 37 16.73 -0.08 -8.13
CA MET A 37 15.70 -0.31 -7.12
C MET A 37 14.56 0.71 -7.28
N LEU A 38 13.31 0.26 -7.37
CA LEU A 38 12.15 1.13 -7.20
C LEU A 38 12.10 1.64 -5.75
N ARG A 39 12.20 2.97 -5.55
CA ARG A 39 12.16 3.59 -4.23
C ARG A 39 10.87 4.40 -4.07
N GLY A 40 10.11 4.08 -3.04
CA GLY A 40 8.90 4.78 -2.65
C GLY A 40 8.39 4.28 -1.31
N SER A 41 7.47 5.01 -0.69
CA SER A 41 6.78 4.59 0.54
C SER A 41 5.55 3.70 0.27
N GLY A 42 5.19 3.53 -1.00
CA GLY A 42 4.10 2.67 -1.42
C GLY A 42 4.21 2.22 -2.88
N LEU A 43 3.63 1.06 -3.17
CA LEU A 43 3.44 0.49 -4.49
C LEU A 43 2.04 -0.15 -4.53
N GLN A 44 1.31 0.07 -5.62
CA GLN A 44 0.03 -0.60 -5.86
C GLN A 44 0.01 -1.24 -7.25
N ILE A 45 -0.57 -2.42 -7.33
CA ILE A 45 -0.99 -3.03 -8.60
C ILE A 45 -2.50 -2.86 -8.69
N VAL A 46 -2.98 -2.32 -9.81
CA VAL A 46 -4.40 -2.03 -10.08
C VAL A 46 -4.85 -2.81 -11.32
N ASP A 47 -6.08 -3.34 -11.30
CA ASP A 47 -6.65 -4.04 -12.46
C ASP A 47 -7.27 -3.08 -13.49
N SER A 48 -7.82 -3.64 -14.58
CA SER A 48 -8.46 -2.88 -15.66
C SER A 48 -9.71 -2.10 -15.23
N GLN A 49 -10.30 -2.44 -14.08
CA GLN A 49 -11.44 -1.75 -13.50
C GLN A 49 -11.02 -0.70 -12.46
N GLY A 50 -9.71 -0.52 -12.24
CA GLY A 50 -9.15 0.41 -11.25
C GLY A 50 -9.16 -0.14 -9.82
N ARG A 51 -9.38 -1.44 -9.61
CA ARG A 51 -9.36 -2.06 -8.27
C ARG A 51 -7.94 -2.44 -7.89
N VAL A 52 -7.54 -2.12 -6.66
CA VAL A 52 -6.22 -2.52 -6.13
C VAL A 52 -6.19 -4.04 -5.93
N ARG A 53 -5.19 -4.70 -6.51
CA ARG A 53 -4.94 -6.15 -6.46
C ARG A 53 -3.77 -6.51 -5.57
N SER A 54 -2.87 -5.56 -5.37
CA SER A 54 -1.73 -5.72 -4.48
C SER A 54 -1.28 -4.36 -3.96
N SER A 55 -0.79 -4.32 -2.73
CA SER A 55 -0.21 -3.11 -2.14
C SER A 55 1.02 -3.45 -1.31
N ILE A 56 2.12 -2.70 -1.49
CA ILE A 56 3.21 -2.58 -0.53
C ILE A 56 3.10 -1.17 0.06
N SER A 57 3.07 -1.05 1.39
CA SER A 57 2.91 0.25 2.05
C SER A 57 3.64 0.30 3.39
N VAL A 58 4.22 1.44 3.70
CA VAL A 58 4.71 1.75 5.06
C VAL A 58 3.58 2.41 5.84
N LEU A 59 3.11 1.75 6.91
CA LEU A 59 2.14 2.30 7.84
C LEU A 59 2.86 3.04 8.97
N PRO A 60 2.55 4.32 9.21
CA PRO A 60 3.25 5.10 10.22
C PRO A 60 2.99 4.55 11.63
N ALA A 61 3.99 4.68 12.49
CA ALA A 61 3.84 4.40 13.92
C ALA A 61 2.71 5.25 14.53
N LYS A 62 1.84 4.62 15.33
CA LYS A 62 0.89 5.29 16.22
C LYS A 62 1.43 5.29 17.64
N ALA A 63 0.85 6.08 18.54
CA ALA A 63 1.32 6.17 19.92
C ALA A 63 1.35 4.78 20.60
N GLY A 64 2.56 4.26 20.84
CA GLY A 64 2.79 2.93 21.42
C GLY A 64 2.90 1.77 20.42
N GLU A 65 2.77 2.02 19.11
CA GLU A 65 2.86 1.01 18.05
C GLU A 65 4.09 1.27 17.16
N ALA A 66 4.71 0.21 16.65
CA ALA A 66 5.81 0.31 15.72
C ALA A 66 5.34 0.66 14.29
N GLU A 67 6.22 1.31 13.52
CA GLU A 67 6.04 1.43 12.07
C GLU A 67 5.95 0.01 11.47
N THR A 68 5.01 -0.19 10.55
CA THR A 68 4.77 -1.50 9.94
C THR A 68 4.88 -1.42 8.42
N VAL A 69 5.78 -2.21 7.85
CA VAL A 69 5.82 -2.49 6.42
C VAL A 69 4.82 -3.58 6.12
N LEU A 70 3.93 -3.33 5.17
CA LEU A 70 2.80 -4.21 4.90
C LEU A 70 2.64 -4.50 3.41
N PHE A 71 2.66 -5.78 3.08
CA PHE A 71 2.33 -6.30 1.76
C PHE A 71 0.98 -7.04 1.80
N ARG A 72 0.11 -6.74 0.84
CA ARG A 72 -1.20 -7.37 0.69
C ARG A 72 -1.41 -7.84 -0.75
N LEU A 73 -2.00 -9.02 -0.90
CA LEU A 73 -2.65 -9.48 -2.14
C LEU A 73 -4.15 -9.50 -1.92
N ILE A 74 -4.89 -8.85 -2.80
CA ILE A 74 -6.32 -8.56 -2.64
C ILE A 74 -7.09 -9.34 -3.70
N ALA A 75 -7.99 -10.23 -3.28
CA ALA A 75 -8.85 -11.01 -4.17
C ALA A 75 -9.95 -10.15 -4.81
N GLU A 76 -10.65 -10.67 -5.82
CA GLU A 76 -11.62 -9.89 -6.63
C GLU A 76 -12.78 -9.33 -5.81
N ASN A 77 -13.09 -9.99 -4.71
CA ASN A 77 -14.05 -9.57 -3.70
C ASN A 77 -13.58 -8.37 -2.85
N GLY A 78 -12.34 -7.91 -3.02
CA GLY A 78 -11.77 -6.78 -2.30
C GLY A 78 -11.13 -7.11 -0.96
N GLN A 79 -11.13 -8.38 -0.53
CA GLN A 79 -10.49 -8.79 0.72
C GLN A 79 -9.03 -9.19 0.50
N PRO A 80 -8.10 -8.77 1.39
CA PRO A 80 -6.73 -9.26 1.38
C PRO A 80 -6.68 -10.75 1.73
N SER A 81 -6.41 -11.61 0.75
CA SER A 81 -6.25 -13.06 0.95
C SER A 81 -4.84 -13.45 1.38
N VAL A 82 -3.83 -12.61 1.09
CA VAL A 82 -2.47 -12.81 1.57
C VAL A 82 -1.96 -11.52 2.19
N LYS A 83 -1.36 -11.62 3.36
CA LYS A 83 -0.78 -10.47 4.08
C LYS A 83 0.58 -10.85 4.63
N ILE A 84 1.57 -10.00 4.39
CA ILE A 84 2.90 -10.08 5.01
C ILE A 84 3.16 -8.76 5.72
N SER A 85 3.42 -8.81 7.02
CA SER A 85 3.72 -7.66 7.85
C SER A 85 5.06 -7.81 8.53
N ALA A 86 5.78 -6.71 8.67
CA ALA A 86 6.98 -6.63 9.48
C ALA A 86 7.04 -5.27 10.18
N SER A 87 7.38 -5.30 11.46
CA SER A 87 7.65 -4.15 12.31
C SER A 87 8.81 -4.47 13.24
N THR A 88 9.21 -3.52 14.08
CA THR A 88 10.21 -3.78 15.13
C THR A 88 9.66 -4.65 16.27
N ALA A 89 8.34 -4.76 16.41
CA ALA A 89 7.70 -5.52 17.48
C ALA A 89 7.31 -6.94 17.04
N SER A 90 6.91 -7.10 15.77
CA SER A 90 6.36 -8.35 15.26
C SER A 90 6.55 -8.52 13.76
N ALA A 91 6.46 -9.76 13.29
CA ALA A 91 6.39 -10.12 11.88
C ALA A 91 5.33 -11.20 11.68
N GLY A 92 4.66 -11.18 10.53
CA GLY A 92 3.59 -12.14 10.26
C GLY A 92 3.35 -12.39 8.78
N LEU A 93 2.90 -13.60 8.47
CA LEU A 93 2.38 -14.02 7.18
C LEU A 93 1.03 -14.68 7.42
N SER A 94 0.01 -14.27 6.68
CA SER A 94 -1.30 -14.91 6.74
C SER A 94 -1.88 -15.17 5.36
N PHE A 95 -2.57 -16.30 5.25
CA PHE A 95 -3.41 -16.69 4.14
C PHE A 95 -4.85 -16.79 4.65
N VAL A 96 -5.78 -16.08 4.04
CA VAL A 96 -7.21 -16.13 4.37
C VAL A 96 -7.92 -16.87 3.24
N GLY A 97 -8.74 -17.87 3.60
CA GLY A 97 -9.54 -18.62 2.67
C GLY A 97 -10.63 -17.77 2.02
N GLY A 98 -11.14 -18.21 0.87
CA GLY A 98 -12.19 -17.47 0.14
C GLY A 98 -13.56 -17.46 0.83
N ASP A 99 -13.71 -18.18 1.93
CA ASP A 99 -14.89 -18.19 2.82
C ASP A 99 -14.82 -17.14 3.94
N ASP A 100 -13.70 -16.41 4.04
CA ASP A 100 -13.39 -15.42 5.08
C ASP A 100 -13.45 -15.96 6.53
N ALA A 101 -13.49 -17.29 6.69
CA ALA A 101 -13.59 -17.98 7.97
C ALA A 101 -12.33 -18.81 8.26
N SER A 102 -11.75 -19.42 7.23
CA SER A 102 -10.52 -20.19 7.32
C SER A 102 -9.28 -19.32 7.13
N TYR A 103 -8.23 -19.61 7.88
CA TYR A 103 -6.94 -18.95 7.70
C TYR A 103 -5.76 -19.77 8.22
N ILE A 104 -4.59 -19.45 7.68
CA ILE A 104 -3.29 -19.86 8.20
C ILE A 104 -2.55 -18.59 8.61
N LEU A 105 -1.98 -18.58 9.81
CA LEU A 105 -1.20 -17.48 10.37
C LEU A 105 0.15 -18.00 10.87
N LEU A 106 1.24 -17.49 10.30
CA LEU A 106 2.59 -17.67 10.81
C LEU A 106 3.03 -16.33 11.40
N GLU A 107 3.38 -16.31 12.68
CA GLU A 107 3.62 -15.06 13.41
C GLU A 107 4.79 -15.18 14.38
N ALA A 108 5.54 -14.09 14.48
CA ALA A 108 6.48 -13.83 15.56
C ALA A 108 6.08 -12.51 16.22
N ASP A 109 5.81 -12.53 17.53
CA ASP A 109 5.43 -11.36 18.32
C ASP A 109 6.33 -11.26 19.55
N GLY A 110 7.20 -10.25 19.57
CA GLY A 110 8.31 -10.19 20.52
C GLY A 110 9.17 -11.46 20.48
N PRO A 111 9.34 -12.19 21.60
CA PRO A 111 10.10 -13.44 21.65
C PRO A 111 9.29 -14.67 21.23
N GLU A 112 7.96 -14.57 21.09
CA GLU A 112 7.08 -15.71 20.88
C GLU A 112 6.90 -16.00 19.38
N THR A 113 6.81 -17.27 19.02
CA THR A 113 6.57 -17.72 17.64
C THR A 113 5.49 -18.77 17.58
N ARG A 114 4.59 -18.68 16.60
CA ARG A 114 3.51 -19.65 16.42
C ARG A 114 3.10 -19.84 14.97
N LEU A 115 2.57 -21.01 14.67
CA LEU A 115 1.78 -21.30 13.48
C LEU A 115 0.36 -21.66 13.91
N GLU A 116 -0.62 -20.90 13.45
CA GLU A 116 -2.04 -21.11 13.72
C GLU A 116 -2.77 -21.44 12.42
N MET A 117 -3.65 -22.45 12.48
CA MET A 117 -4.52 -22.87 11.38
C MET A 117 -5.96 -22.94 11.89
N VAL A 118 -6.88 -22.32 11.17
CA VAL A 118 -8.31 -22.30 11.48
C VAL A 118 -9.12 -22.71 10.25
N GLU A 119 -10.05 -23.64 10.45
CA GLU A 119 -11.01 -24.12 9.44
C GLU A 119 -12.35 -23.39 9.56
N PRO A 120 -13.22 -23.45 8.54
CA PRO A 120 -14.51 -22.75 8.53
C PRO A 120 -15.45 -23.13 9.68
N GLU A 121 -15.37 -24.39 10.15
CA GLU A 121 -16.17 -24.89 11.28
C GLU A 121 -15.59 -24.47 12.65
N GLY A 122 -14.55 -23.63 12.67
CA GLY A 122 -13.90 -23.13 13.88
C GLY A 122 -12.89 -24.11 14.49
N ARG A 123 -12.57 -25.21 13.81
CA ARG A 123 -11.48 -26.10 14.23
C ARG A 123 -10.16 -25.35 14.16
N LYS A 124 -9.48 -25.23 15.29
CA LYS A 124 -8.23 -24.49 15.45
C LYS A 124 -7.10 -25.42 15.88
N GLU A 125 -5.95 -25.28 15.22
CA GLU A 125 -4.69 -25.95 15.57
C GLU A 125 -3.58 -24.91 15.69
N VAL A 126 -2.79 -25.00 16.75
CA VAL A 126 -1.68 -24.08 17.03
C VAL A 126 -0.43 -24.91 17.30
N ILE A 127 0.66 -24.54 16.64
CA ILE A 127 1.99 -25.14 16.80
C ILE A 127 2.93 -24.06 17.34
N GLU A 128 3.54 -24.36 18.49
CA GLU A 128 4.53 -23.54 19.19
C GLU A 128 5.81 -24.38 19.42
N PRO A 129 6.99 -23.76 19.60
CA PRO A 129 8.27 -24.45 19.83
C PRO A 129 8.35 -25.33 21.09
#